data_AF-A0A6G3WXH8-F1
#
_entry.id   AF-A0A6G3WXH8-F1
#
_cell.length_a   1.000
_cell.length_b   1.000
_cell.length_c   1.000
_cell.angle_alpha   90.00
_cell.angle_beta   90.00
_cell.angle_gamma   90.00
#
_symmetry.space_group_name_H-M   'P 1'
#
loop_
_entity.id
_entity.type
_entity.pdbx_description
1 polymer ?
#
loop_
_entity_poly.entity_id
_entity_poly.type
_entity_poly.pdbx_seq_one_letter_code
_entity_poly.pdbx_strand_id
1 'polypeptide(L)'
;MHPPSPRRLSLQQIVEGQRRAAFVGRKAELGLYRANFALPPEDPRHRFVFHVRGNAGVGKTSLVREWREAAGEFGAVTASVDESADSVPDVLADFAAQFAEQGHPL
;
A
#
# COMPACT_ATOMS: atom_id res chain seq x y z
N MET A 1 -20.75 15.71 -26.99
CA MET A 1 -20.26 14.86 -25.89
C MET A 1 -19.14 15.62 -25.19
N HIS A 2 -19.41 16.22 -24.04
CA HIS A 2 -18.43 17.02 -23.30
C HIS A 2 -17.56 16.06 -22.47
N PRO A 3 -16.22 16.16 -22.48
CA PRO A 3 -15.40 15.30 -21.64
C PRO A 3 -15.68 15.64 -20.16
N PRO A 4 -15.70 14.65 -19.25
CA PRO A 4 -15.86 14.91 -17.83
C PRO A 4 -14.65 15.74 -17.35
N SER A 5 -14.93 16.89 -16.73
CA SER A 5 -13.92 17.74 -16.11
C SER A 5 -13.10 16.93 -15.09
N PRO A 6 -11.77 17.05 -15.05
CA PRO A 6 -10.96 16.33 -14.08
C PRO A 6 -11.42 16.68 -12.66
N ARG A 7 -11.75 15.66 -11.88
CA ARG A 7 -12.18 15.77 -10.48
C ARG A 7 -11.07 16.51 -9.73
N ARG A 8 -11.32 17.76 -9.31
CA ARG A 8 -10.33 18.51 -8.52
C ARG A 8 -10.11 17.78 -7.19
N LEU A 9 -8.85 17.46 -6.88
CA LEU A 9 -8.46 16.84 -5.62
C LEU A 9 -8.91 17.73 -4.45
N SER A 10 -9.41 17.12 -3.37
CA SER A 10 -9.74 17.84 -2.15
C SER A 10 -8.47 18.38 -1.47
N LEU A 11 -8.60 19.40 -0.63
CA LEU A 11 -7.47 19.91 0.17
C LEU A 11 -6.81 18.80 0.99
N GLN A 12 -7.59 17.84 1.51
CA GLN A 12 -7.07 16.67 2.21
C GLN A 12 -6.23 15.80 1.28
N GLN A 13 -6.71 15.49 0.08
CA GLN A 13 -5.96 14.70 -0.92
C GLN A 13 -4.68 15.41 -1.39
N ILE A 14 -4.72 16.75 -1.50
CA ILE A 14 -3.55 17.56 -1.84
C ILE A 14 -2.52 17.51 -0.71
N VAL A 15 -2.95 17.69 0.55
CA VAL A 15 -2.07 17.62 1.72
C VAL A 15 -1.50 16.21 1.91
N GLU A 16 -2.30 15.16 1.69
CA GLU A 16 -1.83 13.77 1.69
C GLU A 16 -0.81 13.53 0.57
N GLY A 17 -1.09 14.02 -0.65
CA GLY A 17 -0.14 13.98 -1.77
C GLY A 17 1.18 14.69 -1.50
N GLN A 18 1.14 15.86 -0.86
CA GLN A 18 2.34 16.61 -0.46
C GLN A 18 3.12 15.90 0.66
N ARG A 19 2.43 15.25 1.61
CA ARG A 19 3.06 14.42 2.64
C ARG A 19 3.75 13.19 2.04
N ARG A 20 3.18 12.58 1.00
CA ARG A 20 3.83 11.51 0.20
C ARG A 20 5.12 12.01 -0.47
N ALA A 21 5.05 13.17 -1.14
CA ALA A 21 6.21 13.77 -1.79
C ALA A 21 7.32 14.22 -0.81
N ALA A 22 6.95 14.57 0.44
CA ALA A 22 7.88 14.95 1.50
C ALA A 22 8.53 13.74 2.22
N PHE A 23 8.25 12.51 1.80
CA PHE A 23 8.88 11.31 2.36
C PHE A 23 10.33 11.13 1.87
N VAL A 24 11.21 11.98 2.38
CA VAL A 24 12.64 11.97 2.07
C VAL A 24 13.35 10.99 3.01
N GLY A 25 13.75 9.82 2.50
CA GLY A 25 14.67 8.93 3.24
C GLY A 25 14.47 7.43 3.09
N ARG A 26 13.49 6.95 2.29
CA ARG A 26 13.18 5.50 2.19
C ARG A 26 13.16 4.95 0.76
N LYS A 27 13.90 5.60 -0.14
CA LYS A 27 14.03 5.15 -1.54
C LYS A 27 14.62 3.75 -1.65
N ALA A 28 15.54 3.40 -0.73
CA ALA A 28 16.15 2.07 -0.70
C ALA A 28 15.12 1.00 -0.30
N GLU A 29 14.30 1.25 0.72
CA GLU A 29 13.27 0.33 1.19
C GLU A 29 12.14 0.16 0.16
N LEU A 30 11.69 1.25 -0.45
CA LEU A 30 10.73 1.20 -1.55
C LEU A 30 11.31 0.47 -2.77
N GLY A 31 12.57 0.74 -3.11
CA GLY A 31 13.27 0.06 -4.20
C GLY A 31 13.42 -1.44 -3.96
N LEU A 32 13.73 -1.85 -2.73
CA LEU A 32 13.84 -3.24 -2.32
C LEU A 32 12.47 -3.96 -2.41
N TYR A 33 11.39 -3.32 -1.97
CA TYR A 33 10.04 -3.87 -2.11
C TYR A 33 9.62 -4.00 -3.58
N ARG A 34 9.85 -2.96 -4.40
CA ARG A 34 9.55 -2.98 -5.84
C ARG A 34 10.35 -4.05 -6.59
N ALA A 35 11.64 -4.18 -6.29
CA ALA A 35 12.51 -5.18 -6.91
C ALA A 35 12.05 -6.62 -6.62
N ASN A 36 11.34 -6.85 -5.52
CA ASN A 36 10.81 -8.16 -5.17
C ASN A 36 9.79 -8.69 -6.18
N PHE A 37 9.00 -7.81 -6.82
CA PHE A 37 8.04 -8.21 -7.86
C PHE A 37 8.71 -8.71 -9.15
N ALA A 38 9.98 -8.37 -9.37
CA ALA A 38 10.76 -8.86 -10.52
C ALA A 38 11.40 -10.23 -10.26
N LEU A 39 11.34 -10.74 -9.02
CA LEU A 39 11.87 -12.05 -8.65
C LEU A 39 10.74 -13.08 -8.65
N PRO A 40 10.90 -14.24 -9.31
CA PRO A 40 9.92 -15.30 -9.24
C PRO A 40 9.86 -15.87 -7.79
N PRO A 41 8.72 -16.41 -7.33
CA PRO A 41 8.58 -16.94 -5.96
C PRO A 41 9.57 -18.05 -5.60
N GLU A 42 10.07 -18.80 -6.58
CA GLU A 42 11.04 -19.87 -6.41
C GLU A 42 12.47 -19.35 -6.21
N ASP A 43 12.74 -18.07 -6.51
CA ASP A 43 14.05 -17.46 -6.26
C ASP A 43 14.27 -17.30 -4.75
N PRO A 44 15.38 -17.82 -4.17
CA PRO A 44 15.67 -17.68 -2.74
C PRO A 44 15.77 -16.24 -2.24
N ARG A 45 15.95 -15.28 -3.15
CA ARG A 45 15.99 -13.84 -2.84
C ARG A 45 14.59 -13.24 -2.73
N HIS A 46 13.56 -13.91 -3.25
CA HIS A 46 12.17 -13.49 -3.13
C HIS A 46 11.75 -13.47 -1.66
N ARG A 47 11.21 -12.34 -1.22
CA ARG A 47 10.76 -12.12 0.16
C ARG A 47 9.24 -12.08 0.19
N PHE A 48 8.65 -13.03 0.92
CA PHE A 48 7.20 -13.10 1.14
C PHE A 48 6.73 -12.18 2.26
N VAL A 49 7.59 -11.90 3.25
CA VAL A 49 7.26 -11.10 4.42
C VAL A 49 8.28 -9.98 4.59
N PHE A 50 7.77 -8.76 4.69
CA PHE A 50 8.55 -7.58 5.03
C PHE A 50 8.13 -7.07 6.41
N HIS A 51 9.10 -6.91 7.31
CA HIS A 51 8.86 -6.39 8.65
C HIS A 51 9.51 -5.01 8.79
N VAL A 52 8.68 -3.96 8.90
CA VAL A 52 9.13 -2.58 9.07
C VAL A 52 9.29 -2.26 10.56
N ARG A 53 10.52 -1.93 10.99
CA ARG A 53 10.83 -1.51 12.37
C ARG A 53 11.47 -0.13 12.39
N GLY A 54 11.29 0.58 13.51
CA GLY A 54 11.88 1.91 13.74
C GLY A 54 11.14 2.70 14.81
N ASN A 55 11.75 3.80 15.25
CA ASN A 55 11.22 4.67 16.31
C ASN A 55 9.84 5.26 15.97
N ALA A 56 9.12 5.73 16.99
CA ALA A 56 7.88 6.46 16.77
C ALA A 56 8.13 7.72 15.91
N GLY A 57 7.17 8.09 15.06
CA GLY A 57 7.27 9.29 14.22
C GLY A 57 8.15 9.18 12.96
N VAL A 58 8.90 8.08 12.75
CA VAL A 58 9.81 7.93 11.58
C VAL A 58 9.12 7.59 10.25
N GLY A 59 7.78 7.62 10.19
CA GLY A 59 7.01 7.41 8.96
C GLY A 59 6.82 5.95 8.52
N LYS A 60 6.78 4.98 9.45
CA LYS A 60 6.53 3.56 9.13
C LYS A 60 5.20 3.34 8.42
N THR A 61 4.12 3.94 8.92
CA THR A 61 2.79 3.85 8.31
C THR A 61 2.77 4.47 6.91
N SER A 62 3.50 5.57 6.71
CA SER A 62 3.69 6.17 5.39
C SER A 62 4.40 5.21 4.44
N LEU A 63 5.48 4.54 4.87
CA LEU A 63 6.17 3.53 4.05
C LEU A 63 5.25 2.39 3.62
N VAL A 64 4.45 1.85 4.54
CA VAL A 64 3.52 0.75 4.24
C VAL A 64 2.42 1.19 3.26
N ARG A 65 1.95 2.45 3.35
CA ARG A 65 1.01 3.02 2.39
C ARG A 65 1.65 3.16 0.99
N GLU A 66 2.89 3.65 0.92
CA GLU A 66 3.65 3.73 -0.34
C GLU A 66 3.89 2.34 -0.96
N TRP A 67 4.16 1.32 -0.15
CA TRP A 67 4.27 -0.06 -0.62
C TRP A 67 2.97 -0.57 -1.23
N ARG A 68 1.82 -0.24 -0.64
CA ARG A 68 0.51 -0.61 -1.21
C ARG A 68 0.30 0.02 -2.58
N GLU A 69 0.57 1.32 -2.70
CA GLU A 69 0.49 2.02 -4.00
C GLU A 69 1.43 1.38 -5.02
N ALA A 70 2.68 1.11 -4.64
CA ALA A 70 3.66 0.47 -5.50
C ALA A 70 3.25 -0.95 -5.92
N ALA A 71 2.65 -1.75 -5.04
CA ALA A 71 2.18 -3.09 -5.36
C ALA A 71 1.06 -3.06 -6.42
N GLY A 72 0.16 -2.07 -6.34
CA GLY A 72 -0.88 -1.86 -7.34
C GLY A 72 -0.33 -1.56 -8.74
N GLU A 73 0.82 -0.89 -8.85
CA GLU A 73 1.50 -0.67 -10.15
C GLU A 73 1.94 -1.98 -10.82
N PHE A 74 2.15 -3.05 -10.03
CA PHE A 74 2.47 -4.39 -10.54
C PHE A 74 1.23 -5.30 -10.66
N GLY A 75 0.02 -4.74 -10.51
CA GLY A 75 -1.23 -5.50 -10.60
C GLY A 75 -1.51 -6.42 -9.40
N ALA A 76 -0.83 -6.22 -8.28
CA ALA A 76 -1.10 -6.98 -7.07
C ALA A 76 -2.41 -6.52 -6.40
N VAL A 77 -3.23 -7.48 -5.99
CA VAL A 77 -4.40 -7.22 -5.13
C VAL A 77 -3.89 -6.96 -3.71
N THR A 78 -4.34 -5.88 -3.08
CA THR A 78 -3.85 -5.48 -1.76
C THR A 78 -4.98 -5.28 -0.77
N ALA A 79 -4.76 -5.61 0.50
CA ALA A 79 -5.66 -5.25 1.58
C ALA A 79 -4.84 -4.83 2.80
N SER A 80 -5.47 -4.10 3.70
CA SER A 80 -4.83 -3.71 4.96
C SER A 80 -5.83 -3.56 6.08
N VAL A 81 -5.34 -3.84 7.28
CA VAL A 81 -6.05 -3.61 8.52
C VAL A 81 -5.10 -2.88 9.47
N ASP A 82 -5.66 -2.13 10.41
CA ASP A 82 -4.95 -1.48 11.50
C ASP A 82 -5.42 -2.02 12.85
N GLU A 83 -5.08 -1.36 13.95
CA GLU A 83 -5.48 -1.78 15.30
C GLU A 83 -7.00 -1.73 15.59
N SER A 84 -7.84 -1.31 14.63
CA SER A 84 -9.30 -1.28 14.80
C SER A 84 -10.00 -2.63 14.64
N ALA A 85 -9.33 -3.65 14.08
CA ALA A 85 -9.91 -4.99 14.00
C ALA A 85 -9.71 -5.77 15.32
N ASP A 86 -10.82 -6.21 15.90
CA ASP A 86 -10.85 -6.81 17.23
C ASP A 86 -10.56 -8.31 17.24
N SER A 87 -10.63 -8.97 16.08
CA SER A 87 -10.43 -10.41 15.97
C SER A 87 -9.92 -10.86 14.58
N VAL A 88 -9.42 -12.10 14.50
CA VAL A 88 -9.01 -12.70 13.22
C VAL A 88 -10.18 -12.78 12.22
N PRO A 89 -11.39 -13.22 12.60
CA PRO A 89 -12.56 -13.13 11.71
C PRO A 89 -12.82 -11.72 11.17
N ASP A 90 -12.69 -10.68 11.99
CA ASP A 90 -12.94 -9.30 11.56
C ASP A 90 -11.92 -8.86 10.51
N VAL A 91 -10.63 -9.17 10.72
CA VAL A 91 -9.57 -8.92 9.73
C VAL A 91 -9.87 -9.60 8.39
N LEU A 92 -10.32 -10.85 8.43
CA LEU A 92 -10.63 -11.60 7.21
C LEU A 92 -11.86 -11.03 6.49
N ALA A 93 -12.86 -10.57 7.24
CA ALA A 93 -14.04 -9.90 6.69
C ALA A 93 -13.65 -8.57 6.01
N ASP A 94 -12.79 -7.78 6.65
CA ASP A 94 -12.25 -6.52 6.09
C ASP A 94 -11.45 -6.77 4.81
N PHE A 95 -10.67 -7.85 4.76
CA PHE A 95 -9.91 -8.21 3.56
C PHE A 95 -10.84 -8.63 2.42
N ALA A 96 -11.83 -9.48 2.69
CA ALA A 96 -12.82 -9.88 1.70
C ALA A 96 -13.57 -8.66 1.12
N ALA A 97 -13.98 -7.70 1.97
CA ALA A 97 -14.61 -6.47 1.53
C ALA A 97 -13.69 -5.65 0.62
N GLN A 98 -12.44 -5.40 1.04
CA GLN A 98 -11.46 -4.66 0.24
C GLN A 98 -11.14 -5.33 -1.10
N PHE A 99 -11.07 -6.66 -1.16
CA PHE A 99 -10.82 -7.37 -2.41
C PHE A 99 -12.03 -7.31 -3.34
N ALA A 100 -13.25 -7.40 -2.82
CA ALA A 100 -14.47 -7.22 -3.61
C ALA A 100 -14.53 -5.82 -4.25
N GLU A 101 -14.14 -4.76 -3.52
CA GLU A 101 -14.04 -3.39 -4.05
C GLU A 101 -13.03 -3.24 -5.19
N GLN A 102 -12.00 -4.10 -5.21
CA GLN A 102 -11.00 -4.17 -6.28
C GLN A 102 -11.40 -5.10 -7.44
N GLY A 103 -12.60 -5.69 -7.40
CA GLY A 103 -13.09 -6.61 -8.42
C GLY A 103 -12.59 -8.05 -8.27
N HIS A 104 -12.07 -8.41 -7.10
CA HIS A 104 -11.54 -9.74 -6.76
C HIS A 104 -12.27 -10.36 -5.55
N PRO A 105 -13.57 -10.66 -5.63
CA PRO A 105 -14.32 -11.23 -4.50
C PRO A 105 -13.77 -12.61 -4.08
N LEU A 106 -13.74 -12.87 -2.77
CA LEU A 106 -13.40 -14.16 -2.16
C LEU A 106 -14.63 -15.02 -1.85
#